data_AF-A0A7J7F2L7-F1
#
_entry.id   AF-A0A7J7F2L7-F1
#
_cell.length_a   1.000
_cell.length_b   1.000
_cell.length_c   1.000
_cell.angle_alpha   90.00
_cell.angle_beta   90.00
_cell.angle_gamma   90.00
#
_symmetry.space_group_name_H-M   'P 1'
#
loop_
_entity.id
_entity.type
_entity.pdbx_description
1 polymer ?
#
loop_
_entity_poly.entity_id
_entity_poly.type
_entity_poly.pdbx_seq_one_letter_code
_entity_poly.pdbx_strand_id
1 'polypeptide(L)'
;MAAMTGLARRRACRRLDRTVAELVQFLLVKDKKKSPITRSKVVKYIIGHLKNLFPEIIARAAEHLRYVFGFELKQLGCRHHTYILINKLKPLEEEDEDLGGDGPRLGLLMMILGLIYMKGNSAREAQVWEMLRRLGVRPSEYRFLFGYPKRLIVEDFVQQRYLSYRRVPRTNPPE
;
A
#
# COMPACT_ATOMS: atom_id res chain seq x y z
N MET A 1 -38.18 14.28 41.08
CA MET A 1 -37.63 13.07 40.41
C MET A 1 -37.10 13.27 38.99
N ALA A 2 -37.36 14.40 38.30
CA ALA A 2 -36.88 14.63 36.92
C ALA A 2 -35.37 14.95 36.77
N ALA A 3 -34.70 15.41 37.83
CA ALA A 3 -33.27 15.74 37.77
C ALA A 3 -32.34 14.50 37.78
N MET A 4 -32.77 13.39 38.39
CA MET A 4 -31.98 12.15 38.46
C MET A 4 -31.91 11.40 37.12
N THR A 5 -32.96 11.47 36.31
CA THR A 5 -32.99 10.83 34.98
C THR A 5 -32.10 11.57 33.97
N GLY A 6 -32.00 12.90 34.05
CA GLY A 6 -31.09 13.70 33.21
C GLY A 6 -29.60 13.42 33.48
N LEU A 7 -29.22 13.23 34.75
CA LEU A 7 -27.85 12.90 35.14
C LEU A 7 -27.45 11.46 34.79
N ALA A 8 -28.36 10.50 34.93
CA ALA A 8 -28.14 9.12 34.51
C ALA A 8 -27.94 9.01 32.98
N ARG A 9 -28.76 9.74 32.21
CA ARG A 9 -28.66 9.81 30.74
C ARG A 9 -27.35 10.48 30.29
N ARG A 10 -26.92 11.56 30.96
CA ARG A 10 -25.61 12.21 30.73
C ARG A 10 -24.41 11.32 31.08
N ARG A 11 -24.51 10.45 32.10
CA ARG A 11 -23.45 9.49 32.44
C ARG A 11 -23.37 8.34 31.43
N ALA A 12 -24.51 7.87 30.93
CA ALA A 12 -24.58 6.84 29.89
C ALA A 12 -23.98 7.32 28.56
N CYS A 13 -24.31 8.53 28.09
CA CYS A 13 -23.69 9.12 26.89
C CYS A 13 -22.17 9.23 27.04
N ARG A 14 -21.67 9.76 28.17
CA ARG A 14 -20.21 9.88 28.40
C ARG A 14 -19.49 8.53 28.39
N ARG A 15 -20.12 7.46 28.87
CA ARG A 15 -19.55 6.10 28.78
C ARG A 15 -19.52 5.58 27.35
N LEU A 16 -20.56 5.88 26.56
CA LEU A 16 -20.61 5.51 25.14
C LEU A 16 -19.54 6.24 24.33
N ASP A 17 -19.42 7.55 24.49
CA ASP A 17 -18.45 8.36 23.73
C ASP A 17 -17.01 7.92 24.04
N ARG A 18 -16.72 7.58 25.31
CA ARG A 18 -15.42 7.01 25.69
C ARG A 18 -15.17 5.65 25.04
N THR A 19 -16.19 4.78 25.01
CA THR A 19 -16.09 3.45 24.38
C THR A 19 -15.87 3.58 22.86
N VAL A 20 -16.51 4.56 22.22
CA VAL A 20 -16.31 4.88 20.80
C VAL A 20 -14.88 5.35 20.54
N ALA A 21 -14.34 6.25 21.37
CA ALA A 21 -12.95 6.71 21.24
C ALA A 21 -11.94 5.56 21.42
N GLU A 22 -12.14 4.70 22.42
CA GLU A 22 -11.30 3.50 22.64
C GLU A 22 -11.38 2.53 21.45
N LEU A 23 -12.56 2.38 20.84
CA LEU A 23 -12.74 1.58 19.63
C LEU A 23 -11.99 2.16 18.43
N VAL A 24 -12.12 3.47 18.18
CA VAL A 24 -11.40 4.14 17.08
C VAL A 24 -9.89 3.98 17.25
N GLN A 25 -9.36 4.19 18.46
CA GLN A 25 -7.94 4.01 18.73
C GLN A 25 -7.48 2.57 18.49
N PHE A 26 -8.25 1.58 18.94
CA PHE A 26 -7.94 0.17 18.70
C PHE A 26 -7.93 -0.17 17.21
N LEU A 27 -8.91 0.33 16.44
CA LEU A 27 -9.02 0.12 15.00
C LEU A 27 -7.80 0.69 14.26
N LEU A 28 -7.39 1.92 14.59
CA LEU A 28 -6.22 2.57 14.00
C LEU A 28 -4.90 1.83 14.32
N VAL A 29 -4.73 1.36 15.57
CA VAL A 29 -3.53 0.58 15.96
C VAL A 29 -3.49 -0.77 15.26
N LYS A 30 -4.65 -1.39 15.02
CA LYS A 30 -4.75 -2.66 14.30
C LYS A 30 -4.48 -2.53 12.80
N ASP A 31 -4.85 -1.41 12.19
CA ASP A 31 -4.56 -1.18 10.76
C ASP A 31 -3.06 -1.13 10.47
N LYS A 32 -2.24 -0.58 11.40
CA LYS A 32 -0.76 -0.58 11.26
C LYS A 32 -0.16 -1.98 11.06
N LYS A 33 -0.82 -3.02 11.57
CA LYS A 33 -0.39 -4.42 11.41
C LYS A 33 -1.04 -5.13 10.21
N LYS A 34 -1.84 -4.42 9.41
CA LYS A 34 -2.63 -4.94 8.27
C LYS A 34 -3.39 -6.24 8.60
N SER A 35 -3.81 -6.39 9.86
CA SER A 35 -4.46 -7.61 10.35
C SER A 35 -5.98 -7.44 10.36
N PRO A 36 -6.76 -8.43 9.89
CA PRO A 36 -8.22 -8.36 9.91
C PRO A 36 -8.77 -8.28 11.35
N ILE A 37 -9.77 -7.43 11.55
CA ILE A 37 -10.33 -7.12 12.86
C ILE A 37 -11.63 -7.89 13.05
N THR A 38 -11.65 -8.89 13.94
CA THR A 38 -12.85 -9.70 14.20
C THR A 38 -13.76 -9.03 15.23
N ARG A 39 -15.08 -9.05 15.00
CA ARG A 39 -16.11 -8.60 15.96
C ARG A 39 -15.93 -9.17 17.35
N SER A 40 -15.62 -10.47 17.46
CA SER A 40 -15.40 -11.14 18.75
C SER A 40 -14.26 -10.52 19.56
N LYS A 41 -13.20 -10.03 18.89
CA LYS A 41 -12.10 -9.32 19.55
C LYS A 41 -12.56 -7.95 20.02
N VAL A 42 -13.23 -7.19 19.16
CA VAL A 42 -13.78 -5.87 19.52
C VAL A 42 -14.72 -5.96 20.73
N VAL A 43 -15.62 -6.95 20.73
CA VAL A 43 -16.56 -7.18 21.82
C VAL A 43 -15.84 -7.55 23.12
N LYS A 44 -14.83 -8.42 23.05
CA LYS A 44 -14.08 -8.88 24.22
C LYS A 44 -13.21 -7.79 24.84
N TYR A 45 -12.51 -7.01 24.01
CA TYR A 45 -11.51 -6.06 24.50
C TYR A 45 -12.07 -4.68 24.84
N ILE A 46 -13.20 -4.27 24.26
CA ILE A 46 -13.66 -2.88 24.30
C ILE A 46 -15.09 -2.77 24.81
N ILE A 47 -16.01 -3.54 24.23
CA ILE A 47 -17.45 -3.35 24.47
C ILE A 47 -17.92 -4.08 25.74
N GLY A 48 -17.30 -5.21 26.11
CA GLY A 48 -17.54 -5.90 27.39
C GLY A 48 -19.03 -6.19 27.66
N HIS A 49 -19.65 -5.39 28.53
CA HIS A 49 -21.07 -5.48 28.93
C HIS A 49 -22.04 -4.73 27.99
N LEU A 50 -21.57 -3.86 27.09
CA LEU A 50 -22.38 -3.04 26.18
C LEU A 50 -22.68 -3.74 24.84
N LYS A 51 -22.72 -5.08 24.82
CA LYS A 51 -22.86 -5.89 23.59
C LYS A 51 -24.09 -5.51 22.77
N ASN A 52 -25.17 -5.10 23.45
CA ASN A 52 -26.44 -4.73 22.84
C ASN A 52 -26.36 -3.41 22.04
N LEU A 53 -25.41 -2.54 22.39
CA LEU A 53 -25.16 -1.27 21.71
C LEU A 53 -24.03 -1.35 20.69
N PHE A 54 -23.53 -2.56 20.40
CA PHE A 54 -22.49 -2.79 19.40
C PHE A 54 -22.79 -2.10 18.05
N PRO A 55 -24.02 -2.20 17.47
CA PRO A 55 -24.33 -1.57 16.19
C PRO A 55 -24.23 -0.05 16.24
N GLU A 56 -24.61 0.57 17.35
CA GLU A 56 -24.54 2.03 17.52
C GLU A 56 -23.08 2.48 17.73
N ILE A 57 -22.32 1.76 18.55
CA ILE A 57 -20.91 2.07 18.84
C ILE A 57 -20.06 1.95 17.56
N ILE A 58 -20.27 0.88 16.76
CA ILE A 58 -19.51 0.68 15.52
C ILE A 58 -19.90 1.71 14.46
N ALA A 59 -21.18 2.12 14.38
CA ALA A 59 -21.63 3.14 13.45
C ALA A 59 -20.98 4.50 13.77
N ARG A 60 -21.02 4.93 15.05
CA ARG A 60 -20.33 6.16 15.47
C ARG A 60 -18.83 6.10 15.25
N ALA A 61 -18.19 4.98 15.56
CA ALA A 61 -16.77 4.80 15.30
C ALA A 61 -16.43 4.86 13.81
N ALA A 62 -17.27 4.29 12.94
CA ALA A 62 -17.11 4.35 11.50
C ALA A 62 -17.26 5.78 10.96
N GLU A 63 -18.20 6.57 11.50
CA GLU A 63 -18.33 7.99 11.19
C GLU A 63 -17.09 8.78 11.62
N HIS A 64 -16.61 8.59 12.84
CA HIS A 64 -15.37 9.24 13.30
C HIS A 64 -14.16 8.86 12.43
N LEU A 65 -14.02 7.58 12.07
CA LEU A 65 -12.96 7.14 11.17
C LEU A 65 -13.07 7.81 9.80
N ARG A 66 -14.29 7.95 9.26
CA ARG A 66 -14.53 8.57 7.96
C ARG A 66 -14.30 10.07 7.96
N TYR A 67 -14.86 10.80 8.92
CA TYR A 67 -14.86 12.27 8.94
C TYR A 67 -13.60 12.88 9.56
N VAL A 68 -12.99 12.23 10.55
CA VAL A 68 -11.82 12.76 11.27
C VAL A 68 -10.51 12.20 10.71
N PHE A 69 -10.48 10.90 10.42
CA PHE A 69 -9.24 10.21 10.02
C PHE A 69 -9.19 9.86 8.53
N GLY A 70 -10.29 10.03 7.79
CA GLY A 70 -10.39 9.67 6.38
C GLY A 70 -10.25 8.17 6.09
N PHE A 71 -10.62 7.30 7.03
CA PHE A 71 -10.69 5.85 6.82
C PHE A 71 -12.13 5.37 6.65
N GLU A 72 -12.35 4.43 5.73
CA GLU A 72 -13.59 3.68 5.60
C GLU A 72 -13.47 2.32 6.28
N LEU A 73 -14.36 2.04 7.24
CA LEU A 73 -14.48 0.73 7.86
C LEU A 73 -15.34 -0.19 6.99
N LYS A 74 -14.75 -1.22 6.37
CA LYS A 74 -15.46 -2.16 5.50
C LYS A 74 -15.54 -3.55 6.15
N GLN A 75 -16.71 -4.16 6.09
CA GLN A 75 -16.90 -5.54 6.53
C GLN A 75 -16.58 -6.50 5.38
N LEU A 76 -15.62 -7.42 5.59
CA LEU A 76 -15.12 -8.34 4.55
C LEU A 76 -16.05 -9.53 4.29
N GLY A 77 -17.03 -9.78 5.19
CA GLY A 77 -18.01 -10.84 5.00
C GLY A 77 -19.03 -10.95 6.14
N CYS A 78 -20.24 -11.42 5.81
CA CYS A 78 -21.32 -11.62 6.77
C CYS A 78 -21.05 -12.80 7.72
N ARG A 79 -20.30 -13.82 7.28
CA ARG A 79 -20.08 -15.08 8.03
C ARG A 79 -19.03 -14.98 9.15
N HIS A 80 -18.01 -14.14 9.00
CA HIS A 80 -16.89 -14.06 9.96
C HIS A 80 -16.88 -12.77 10.78
N HIS A 81 -17.82 -11.84 10.52
CA HIS A 81 -17.88 -10.53 11.17
C HIS A 81 -16.50 -9.86 11.29
N THR A 82 -15.74 -9.89 10.21
CA THR A 82 -14.41 -9.31 10.09
C THR A 82 -14.48 -7.97 9.39
N TYR A 83 -13.76 -7.00 9.95
CA TYR A 83 -13.66 -5.64 9.46
C TYR A 83 -12.22 -5.34 9.03
N ILE A 84 -12.10 -4.49 8.02
CA ILE A 84 -10.86 -3.90 7.55
C ILE A 84 -11.02 -2.38 7.51
N LEU A 85 -9.94 -1.64 7.71
CA LEU A 85 -9.92 -0.20 7.42
C LEU A 85 -9.32 0.00 6.04
N ILE A 86 -9.98 0.85 5.27
CA ILE A 86 -9.53 1.28 3.95
C ILE A 86 -9.21 2.76 4.07
N ASN A 87 -7.97 3.14 3.79
CA ASN A 87 -7.63 4.55 3.75
C ASN A 87 -8.34 5.20 2.53
N LYS A 88 -9.12 6.25 2.79
CA LYS A 88 -9.80 7.07 1.77
C LYS A 88 -9.21 8.47 1.65
N LEU A 89 -8.29 8.84 2.54
CA LEU A 89 -7.37 9.91 2.22
C LEU A 89 -6.68 9.46 0.94
N LYS A 90 -6.66 10.35 -0.07
CA LYS A 90 -5.81 10.14 -1.24
C LYS A 90 -4.47 9.64 -0.70
N PRO A 91 -3.94 8.53 -1.21
CA PRO A 91 -2.60 8.17 -0.85
C PRO A 91 -1.76 9.42 -1.03
N LEU A 92 -1.10 9.87 0.04
CA LEU A 92 0.21 10.51 -0.10
C LEU A 92 1.18 9.40 -0.54
N GLU A 93 0.80 8.65 -1.58
CA GLU A 93 1.76 7.97 -2.42
C GLU A 93 2.30 9.13 -3.22
N GLU A 94 3.41 9.62 -2.67
CA GLU A 94 4.39 10.41 -3.36
C GLU A 94 3.89 11.84 -3.56
N GLU A 95 4.62 12.78 -2.98
CA GLU A 95 4.71 14.09 -3.61
C GLU A 95 4.85 13.82 -5.10
N ASP A 96 3.90 14.38 -5.86
CA ASP A 96 4.00 14.56 -7.29
C ASP A 96 5.25 15.43 -7.57
N GLU A 97 6.45 14.95 -7.24
CA GLU A 97 7.62 15.18 -8.06
C GLU A 97 7.31 14.44 -9.34
N ASP A 98 6.61 15.14 -10.23
CA ASP A 98 6.63 15.08 -11.68
C ASP A 98 7.63 14.09 -12.33
N LEU A 99 7.50 12.80 -12.02
CA LEU A 99 8.15 11.69 -12.69
C LEU A 99 7.03 10.90 -13.38
N GLY A 100 6.29 11.62 -14.23
CA GLY A 100 5.09 11.16 -14.91
C GLY A 100 5.22 9.73 -15.44
N GLY A 101 4.38 8.82 -14.94
CA GLY A 101 4.21 7.47 -15.48
C GLY A 101 5.45 6.55 -15.51
N ASP A 102 6.61 7.02 -15.03
CA ASP A 102 7.91 6.38 -15.28
C ASP A 102 8.50 5.66 -14.06
N GLY A 103 7.78 5.61 -12.93
CA GLY A 103 8.21 4.89 -11.72
C GLY A 103 8.68 3.44 -11.98
N PRO A 104 7.90 2.62 -12.72
CA PRO A 104 8.36 1.29 -13.12
C PRO A 104 9.64 1.37 -13.96
N ARG A 105 9.70 2.27 -14.95
CA ARG A 105 10.84 2.45 -15.86
C ARG A 105 12.12 2.81 -15.09
N LEU A 106 12.02 3.72 -14.12
CA LEU A 106 13.11 4.10 -13.23
C LEU A 106 13.56 2.91 -12.37
N GLY A 107 12.61 2.14 -11.83
CA GLY A 107 12.93 0.92 -11.07
C GLY A 107 13.71 -0.10 -11.91
N LEU A 108 13.31 -0.29 -13.17
CA LEU A 108 14.03 -1.14 -14.12
C LEU A 108 15.45 -0.62 -14.40
N LEU A 109 15.57 0.69 -14.60
CA LEU A 109 16.86 1.34 -14.82
C LEU A 109 17.80 1.16 -13.62
N MET A 110 17.31 1.42 -12.41
CA MET A 110 18.09 1.27 -11.17
C MET A 110 18.58 -0.16 -10.98
N MET A 111 17.76 -1.15 -11.34
CA MET A 111 18.14 -2.57 -11.34
C MET A 111 19.28 -2.88 -12.33
N ILE A 112 19.21 -2.36 -13.56
CA ILE A 112 20.25 -2.54 -14.58
C ILE A 112 21.55 -1.87 -14.14
N LEU A 113 21.48 -0.63 -13.64
CA LEU A 113 22.62 0.10 -13.10
C LEU A 113 23.26 -0.64 -11.91
N GLY A 114 22.44 -1.19 -11.01
CA GLY A 114 22.91 -2.02 -9.91
C GLY A 114 23.68 -3.26 -10.39
N LEU A 115 23.19 -3.94 -11.42
CA LEU A 115 23.91 -5.08 -12.02
C LEU A 115 25.26 -4.65 -12.63
N ILE A 116 25.28 -3.54 -13.36
CA ILE A 116 26.50 -2.99 -13.98
C ILE A 116 27.52 -2.63 -12.91
N TYR A 117 27.07 -1.96 -11.84
CA TYR A 117 27.91 -1.59 -10.71
C TYR A 117 28.52 -2.82 -10.03
N MET A 118 27.71 -3.84 -9.76
CA MET A 118 28.16 -5.11 -9.17
C MET A 118 29.15 -5.88 -10.06
N LYS A 119 29.18 -5.62 -11.36
CA LYS A 119 30.09 -6.25 -12.33
C LYS A 119 31.35 -5.41 -12.64
N GLY A 120 31.56 -4.29 -11.94
CA GLY A 120 32.72 -3.43 -12.15
C GLY A 120 32.51 -2.38 -13.24
N ASN A 121 31.33 -1.74 -13.22
CA ASN A 121 30.92 -0.67 -14.15
C ASN A 121 30.78 -1.09 -15.62
N SER A 122 30.70 -2.39 -15.89
CA SER A 122 30.43 -2.93 -17.23
C SER A 122 29.78 -4.30 -17.13
N ALA A 123 28.72 -4.54 -17.90
CA ALA A 123 28.04 -5.83 -17.97
C ALA A 123 27.76 -6.20 -19.43
N ARG A 124 27.81 -7.50 -19.75
CA ARG A 124 27.43 -7.98 -21.09
C ARG A 124 25.93 -7.92 -21.26
N GLU A 125 25.47 -7.65 -22.48
CA GLU A 125 24.04 -7.59 -22.80
C GLU A 125 23.32 -8.90 -22.39
N ALA A 126 23.95 -10.06 -22.62
CA ALA A 126 23.43 -11.37 -22.22
C ALA A 126 23.14 -11.48 -20.71
N GLN A 127 23.98 -10.88 -19.86
CA GLN A 127 23.83 -10.91 -18.40
C GLN A 127 22.66 -10.03 -17.95
N VAL A 128 22.51 -8.87 -18.57
CA VAL A 128 21.37 -7.97 -18.35
C VAL A 128 20.08 -8.71 -18.73
N TRP A 129 20.03 -9.35 -19.89
CA TRP A 129 18.86 -10.13 -20.32
C TRP A 129 18.59 -11.38 -19.47
N GLU A 130 19.61 -12.03 -18.92
CA GLU A 130 19.42 -13.15 -17.99
C GLU A 130 18.75 -12.69 -16.69
N MET A 131 19.23 -11.60 -16.09
CA MET A 131 18.61 -11.01 -14.91
C MET A 131 17.17 -10.59 -15.19
N LEU A 132 16.95 -9.91 -16.32
CA LEU A 132 15.62 -9.49 -16.75
C LEU A 132 14.67 -10.68 -16.94
N ARG A 133 15.13 -11.79 -17.54
CA ARG A 133 14.34 -13.02 -17.66
C ARG A 133 13.98 -13.63 -16.30
N ARG A 134 14.87 -13.59 -15.31
CA ARG A 134 14.57 -14.04 -13.93
C ARG A 134 13.48 -13.19 -13.27
N LEU A 135 13.40 -11.92 -13.64
CA LEU A 135 12.34 -10.98 -13.23
C LEU A 135 11.09 -11.08 -14.13
N GLY A 136 11.05 -12.08 -15.03
CA GLY A 136 9.97 -12.32 -15.98
C GLY A 136 9.98 -11.40 -17.22
N VAL A 137 10.88 -10.41 -17.30
CA VAL A 137 10.98 -9.46 -18.42
C VAL A 137 11.61 -10.17 -19.62
N ARG A 138 10.88 -10.23 -20.74
CA ARG A 138 11.36 -10.83 -21.99
C ARG A 138 11.63 -9.75 -23.05
N PRO A 139 12.71 -9.88 -23.84
CA PRO A 139 13.12 -8.86 -24.80
C PRO A 139 12.12 -8.60 -25.94
N SER A 140 11.34 -9.61 -26.32
CA SER A 140 10.39 -9.57 -27.44
C SER A 140 8.93 -9.32 -27.04
N GLU A 141 8.64 -9.21 -25.74
CA GLU A 141 7.27 -9.05 -25.25
C GLU A 141 6.99 -7.58 -24.91
N TYR A 142 5.97 -7.03 -25.57
CA TYR A 142 5.43 -5.73 -25.20
C TYR A 142 4.80 -5.80 -23.81
N ARG A 143 5.17 -4.88 -22.93
CA ARG A 143 4.58 -4.73 -21.60
C ARG A 143 3.95 -3.37 -21.47
N PHE A 144 2.69 -3.33 -21.04
CA PHE A 144 1.95 -2.09 -20.83
C PHE A 144 2.69 -1.06 -19.96
N LEU A 145 3.47 -1.53 -18.97
CA LEU A 145 4.22 -0.66 -18.04
C LEU A 145 5.56 -0.13 -18.57
N PHE A 146 6.12 -0.72 -19.64
CA PHE A 146 7.50 -0.44 -20.10
C PHE A 146 7.65 -0.32 -21.63
N GLY A 147 6.58 -0.57 -22.39
CA GLY A 147 6.64 -0.74 -23.83
C GLY A 147 7.44 -1.97 -24.24
N TYR A 148 8.35 -1.80 -25.20
CA TYR A 148 9.28 -2.85 -25.66
C TYR A 148 10.58 -2.77 -24.85
N PRO A 149 10.90 -3.76 -23.98
CA PRO A 149 12.06 -3.68 -23.09
C PRO A 149 13.39 -3.52 -23.84
N LYS A 150 13.52 -4.14 -25.02
CA LYS A 150 14.74 -4.03 -25.83
C LYS A 150 14.94 -2.61 -26.36
N ARG A 151 13.86 -1.98 -26.83
CA ARG A 151 13.89 -0.60 -27.31
C ARG A 151 14.18 0.36 -26.16
N LEU A 152 13.54 0.14 -25.02
CA LEU A 152 13.73 0.93 -23.81
C LEU A 152 15.19 0.94 -23.33
N ILE A 153 15.84 -0.22 -23.29
CA ILE A 153 17.20 -0.35 -22.75
C ILE A 153 18.25 0.18 -23.75
N VAL A 154 18.07 -0.10 -25.04
CA VAL A 154 19.08 0.20 -26.07
C VAL A 154 18.91 1.59 -26.66
N GLU A 155 17.68 2.10 -26.75
CA GLU A 155 17.38 3.44 -27.29
C GLU A 155 17.16 4.42 -26.14
N ASP A 156 16.10 4.27 -25.35
CA ASP A 156 15.67 5.30 -24.41
C ASP A 156 16.73 5.55 -23.31
N PHE A 157 17.21 4.50 -22.64
CA PHE A 157 18.21 4.65 -21.57
C PHE A 157 19.59 5.08 -22.08
N VAL A 158 19.92 4.82 -23.34
CA VAL A 158 21.16 5.31 -23.96
C VAL A 158 21.01 6.77 -24.38
N GLN A 159 19.88 7.15 -24.97
CA GLN A 159 19.57 8.54 -25.33
C GLN A 159 19.49 9.45 -24.10
N GLN A 160 18.91 8.96 -23.01
CA GLN A 160 18.86 9.63 -21.71
C GLN A 160 20.22 9.62 -20.97
N ARG A 161 21.27 9.03 -21.57
CA ARG A 161 22.64 8.95 -21.02
C ARG A 161 22.77 8.19 -19.70
N TYR A 162 21.79 7.36 -19.37
CA TYR A 162 21.89 6.48 -18.21
C TYR A 162 22.79 5.27 -18.50
N LEU A 163 22.79 4.78 -19.74
CA LEU A 163 23.60 3.63 -20.17
C LEU A 163 24.48 4.00 -21.36
N SER A 164 25.66 3.38 -21.44
CA SER A 164 26.51 3.42 -22.63
C SER A 164 26.53 2.05 -23.26
N TYR A 165 25.98 1.92 -24.47
CA TYR A 165 26.04 0.70 -25.24
C TYR A 165 27.27 0.74 -26.17
N ARG A 166 28.23 -0.15 -25.93
CA ARG A 166 29.44 -0.26 -26.75
C ARG A 166 29.62 -1.71 -27.16
N ARG A 167 29.69 -1.95 -28.48
CA ARG A 167 30.09 -3.26 -29.02
C ARG A 167 31.50 -3.58 -28.54
N VAL A 168 31.69 -4.75 -27.94
CA VAL A 168 33.01 -5.16 -27.48
C VAL A 168 33.85 -5.52 -28.71
N PRO A 169 34.95 -4.80 -29.01
CA PRO A 169 35.81 -5.19 -30.10
C PRO A 169 36.50 -6.51 -29.71
N ARG A 170 36.34 -7.55 -30.55
CA ARG A 170 36.99 -8.89 -30.47
C ARG A 170 36.19 -10.04 -29.83
N THR A 171 34.86 -10.01 -29.79
CA THR A 171 34.02 -11.21 -29.55
C THR A 171 33.35 -11.68 -30.85
N ASN A 172 33.40 -12.99 -31.12
CA ASN A 172 32.75 -13.66 -32.25
C ASN A 172 31.69 -14.63 -31.68
N PRO A 173 30.38 -14.43 -31.91
CA PRO A 173 29.75 -13.32 -32.63
C PRO A 173 29.75 -12.00 -31.84
N PRO A 174 29.49 -10.85 -32.50
CA PRO A 174 29.50 -9.54 -31.86
C PRO A 174 28.34 -9.41 -30.86
N GLU A 175 28.69 -9.12 -29.60
CA GLU A 175 27.80 -8.73 -28.49
C GLU A 175 28.06 -7.27 -28.09
#